data_AF-A0A1Q3N6V9-F1
#
_entry.id   AF-A0A1Q3N6V9-F1
#
_cell.length_a   1.000
_cell.length_b   1.000
_cell.length_c   1.000
_cell.angle_alpha   90.00
_cell.angle_beta   90.00
_cell.angle_gamma   90.00
#
_symmetry.space_group_name_H-M   'P 1'
#
loop_
_entity.id
_entity.type
_entity.pdbx_description
1 polymer ?
#
loop_
_entity_poly.entity_id
_entity_poly.type
_entity_poly.pdbx_seq_one_letter_code
_entity_poly.pdbx_strand_id
1 'polypeptide(L)'
;MSNLVTITAQFYDKSGTHFNQLNVQSRYQGSSKANTQQTDSNGFFVFQASPNRRVELLAKPPNQKDYIVFKTIDSSILSSKDNPIKVQLPKTIDEYKQVKQPTPAKGIVSTFFKVVDRNGKIMKNFPVQSRPKGKGNSPDKFTDDQGIVEVKSSPNRDIEVLVLTSNDQFVLKSSVNSASGSSQPILIKLDEPYANFLSRSMIKILDRDGRAYVVEKTNVEMLIVESGKKQLYSISNGKLALESMVGQKLEFIVYKPDGKPLKPQPYMTTRIKNNPAELYLDVDVTKGATAPNEPEINKTVTVDILITMEQMQKMWPAVKNVERIKIILDELNDGLINYKLDTRLRQAHFMAQVFAESGYLFSFRENIAAYTEKNLLDNMGYYQKNRAEAKIDAAIKDKALKEKTICNKAYMDVNRAKGRKLGNVIDGDGYKYIGRGLKQLTGRYNYKKFNEFYPKAWPNENLNFIENPELIEQPKYAARTALVYWLANKLYNYADEGFTYGVVDKITKGVNAGATSKMIEDRRSFFDKSKNIFQ
;
A
#
# COMPACT_ATOMS: atom_id res chain seq x y z
N MET A 1 -59.85 -17.60 -36.28
CA MET A 1 -58.82 -16.59 -35.98
C MET A 1 -59.51 -15.42 -35.32
N SER A 2 -59.13 -15.05 -34.09
CA SER A 2 -59.71 -13.88 -33.42
C SER A 2 -59.33 -12.63 -34.21
N ASN A 3 -60.30 -11.86 -34.71
CA ASN A 3 -60.06 -10.56 -35.32
C ASN A 3 -59.53 -9.63 -34.22
N LEU A 4 -58.21 -9.42 -34.18
CA LEU A 4 -57.59 -8.48 -33.26
C LEU A 4 -57.54 -7.09 -33.91
N VAL A 5 -57.69 -6.06 -33.09
CA VAL A 5 -57.53 -4.66 -33.47
C VAL A 5 -56.24 -4.10 -32.89
N THR A 6 -55.52 -3.33 -33.71
CA THR A 6 -54.30 -2.64 -33.32
C THR A 6 -54.64 -1.37 -32.56
N ILE A 7 -54.08 -1.21 -31.37
CA ILE A 7 -54.24 -0.02 -30.54
C ILE A 7 -52.91 0.70 -30.43
N THR A 8 -52.91 2.01 -30.71
CA THR A 8 -51.76 2.91 -30.58
C THR A 8 -52.03 3.95 -29.50
N ALA A 9 -51.31 3.86 -28.38
CA ALA A 9 -51.34 4.84 -27.31
C ALA A 9 -50.03 5.63 -27.27
N GLN A 10 -50.06 6.87 -26.76
CA GLN A 10 -48.87 7.69 -26.53
C GLN A 10 -48.89 8.26 -25.11
N PHE A 11 -47.79 8.11 -24.39
CA PHE A 11 -47.69 8.49 -22.98
C PHE A 11 -46.98 9.83 -22.81
N TYR A 12 -47.62 10.72 -22.04
CA TYR A 12 -47.13 12.06 -21.76
C TYR A 12 -47.03 12.30 -20.26
N ASP A 13 -46.03 13.07 -19.86
CA ASP A 13 -45.89 13.59 -18.51
C ASP A 13 -46.80 14.80 -18.29
N LYS A 14 -46.94 15.28 -17.05
CA LYS A 14 -47.79 16.43 -16.69
C LYS A 14 -47.58 17.69 -17.55
N SER A 15 -46.37 17.92 -18.08
CA SER A 15 -46.04 19.08 -18.92
C SER A 15 -46.44 18.92 -20.39
N GLY A 16 -46.85 17.72 -20.82
CA GLY A 16 -47.11 17.38 -22.21
C GLY A 16 -45.90 16.82 -22.95
N THR A 17 -44.80 16.56 -22.25
CA THR A 17 -43.60 15.92 -22.83
C THR A 17 -43.83 14.41 -22.91
N HIS A 18 -43.53 13.79 -24.05
CA HIS A 18 -43.67 12.34 -24.20
C HIS A 18 -42.54 11.60 -23.48
N PHE A 19 -42.83 10.41 -22.95
CA PHE A 19 -41.81 9.58 -22.31
C PHE A 19 -40.99 8.78 -23.33
N ASN A 20 -39.68 8.71 -23.14
CA ASN A 20 -38.80 7.79 -23.87
C ASN A 20 -38.64 6.49 -23.05
N GLN A 21 -38.87 5.32 -23.65
CA GLN A 21 -38.67 4.00 -23.04
C GLN A 21 -39.39 3.79 -21.69
N LEU A 22 -40.63 4.29 -21.56
CA LEU A 22 -41.44 4.08 -20.36
C LEU A 22 -41.94 2.63 -20.30
N ASN A 23 -41.78 1.97 -19.16
CA ASN A 23 -42.37 0.66 -18.90
C ASN A 23 -43.91 0.79 -18.85
N VAL A 24 -44.60 0.15 -19.79
CA VAL A 24 -46.07 0.21 -19.95
C VAL A 24 -46.68 -1.18 -20.05
N GLN A 25 -47.97 -1.27 -19.73
CA GLN A 25 -48.76 -2.48 -19.85
C GLN A 25 -50.13 -2.20 -20.46
N SER A 26 -50.67 -3.20 -21.16
CA SER A 26 -52.11 -3.30 -21.42
C SER A 26 -52.65 -4.60 -20.87
N ARG A 27 -53.86 -4.57 -20.31
CA ARG A 27 -54.59 -5.78 -19.90
C ARG A 27 -56.09 -5.57 -20.03
N TYR A 28 -56.83 -6.66 -20.21
CA TYR A 28 -58.28 -6.58 -20.06
C TYR A 28 -58.66 -6.24 -18.63
N GLN A 29 -59.68 -5.40 -18.46
CA GLN A 29 -60.18 -5.03 -17.13
C GLN A 29 -60.54 -6.31 -16.34
N GLY A 30 -59.95 -6.46 -15.15
CA GLY A 30 -60.11 -7.66 -14.29
C GLY A 30 -59.21 -8.85 -14.63
N SER A 31 -58.37 -8.78 -15.67
CA SER A 31 -57.40 -9.83 -16.01
C SER A 31 -56.06 -9.65 -15.30
N SER A 32 -55.44 -10.75 -14.88
CA SER A 32 -54.04 -10.77 -14.41
C SER A 32 -53.03 -10.86 -15.55
N LYS A 33 -53.45 -11.32 -16.75
CA LYS A 33 -52.59 -11.38 -17.94
C LYS A 33 -52.49 -10.00 -18.58
N ALA A 34 -51.25 -9.50 -18.70
CA ALA A 34 -50.93 -8.21 -19.28
C ALA A 34 -49.88 -8.34 -20.41
N ASN A 35 -50.03 -7.56 -21.47
CA ASN A 35 -48.95 -7.31 -22.42
C ASN A 35 -48.04 -6.23 -21.84
N THR A 36 -46.75 -6.56 -21.65
CA THR A 36 -45.77 -5.66 -21.04
C THR A 36 -44.71 -5.29 -22.07
N GLN A 37 -44.49 -4.00 -22.29
CA GLN A 37 -43.42 -3.52 -23.16
C GLN A 37 -42.94 -2.13 -22.72
N GLN A 38 -41.91 -1.62 -23.38
CA GLN A 38 -41.51 -0.22 -23.26
C GLN A 38 -42.12 0.60 -24.40
N THR A 39 -42.39 1.88 -24.15
CA THR A 39 -42.70 2.81 -25.23
C THR A 39 -41.50 2.99 -26.15
N ASP A 40 -41.72 3.37 -27.40
CA ASP A 40 -40.64 3.78 -28.30
C ASP A 40 -40.03 5.14 -27.89
N SER A 41 -39.07 5.63 -28.67
CA SER A 41 -38.39 6.91 -28.42
C SER A 41 -39.32 8.12 -28.46
N ASN A 42 -40.48 8.00 -29.11
CA ASN A 42 -41.49 9.04 -29.24
C ASN A 42 -42.65 8.82 -28.25
N GLY A 43 -42.56 7.82 -27.36
CA GLY A 43 -43.57 7.53 -26.34
C GLY A 43 -44.75 6.69 -26.81
N PHE A 44 -44.69 6.05 -27.99
CA PHE A 44 -45.76 5.20 -28.48
C PHE A 44 -45.73 3.79 -27.86
N PHE A 45 -46.92 3.29 -27.58
CA PHE A 45 -47.22 1.93 -27.13
C PHE A 45 -48.23 1.31 -28.11
N VAL A 46 -47.79 0.31 -28.87
CA VAL A 46 -48.61 -0.37 -29.88
C VAL A 46 -48.84 -1.83 -29.46
N PHE A 47 -50.10 -2.26 -29.42
CA PHE A 47 -50.47 -3.63 -29.05
C PHE A 47 -51.77 -4.09 -29.73
N GLN A 48 -52.06 -5.38 -29.66
CA GLN A 48 -53.26 -6.00 -30.23
C GLN A 48 -54.28 -6.36 -29.14
N ALA A 49 -55.57 -6.20 -29.41
CA ALA A 49 -56.65 -6.64 -28.52
C ALA A 49 -57.86 -7.15 -29.32
N SER A 50 -58.60 -8.11 -28.78
CA SER A 50 -59.95 -8.44 -29.29
C SER A 50 -60.89 -7.22 -29.15
N PRO A 51 -61.77 -6.95 -30.13
CA PRO A 51 -62.68 -5.80 -30.13
C PRO A 51 -63.75 -5.89 -29.04
N ASN A 52 -64.37 -4.74 -28.72
CA ASN A 52 -65.45 -4.58 -27.72
C ASN A 52 -65.06 -5.07 -26.31
N ARG A 53 -63.81 -4.82 -25.90
CA ARG A 53 -63.28 -5.18 -24.59
C ARG A 53 -62.80 -3.93 -23.88
N ARG A 54 -63.03 -3.88 -22.57
CA ARG A 54 -62.42 -2.87 -21.69
C ARG A 54 -60.94 -3.21 -21.48
N VAL A 55 -60.06 -2.30 -21.88
CA VAL A 55 -58.60 -2.43 -21.74
C VAL A 55 -58.08 -1.34 -20.81
N GLU A 56 -57.33 -1.75 -19.80
CA GLU A 56 -56.57 -0.85 -18.93
C GLU A 56 -55.19 -0.61 -19.53
N LEU A 57 -54.79 0.65 -19.60
CA LEU A 57 -53.45 1.10 -19.96
C LEU A 57 -52.73 1.51 -18.68
N LEU A 58 -51.65 0.80 -18.37
CA LEU A 58 -50.84 1.02 -17.18
C LEU A 58 -49.45 1.51 -17.56
N ALA A 59 -48.84 2.25 -16.65
CA ALA A 59 -47.42 2.57 -16.73
C ALA A 59 -46.74 2.38 -15.37
N LYS A 60 -45.44 2.12 -15.42
CA LYS A 60 -44.55 2.12 -14.27
C LYS A 60 -43.51 3.23 -14.48
N PRO A 61 -43.81 4.47 -14.05
CA PRO A 61 -42.89 5.59 -14.13
C PRO A 61 -41.62 5.34 -13.31
N PRO A 62 -40.54 6.12 -13.53
CA PRO A 62 -39.34 6.07 -12.70
C PRO A 62 -39.68 6.10 -11.20
N ASN A 63 -38.96 5.29 -10.42
CA ASN A 63 -39.09 5.18 -8.97
C ASN A 63 -40.46 4.71 -8.44
N GLN A 64 -41.34 4.16 -9.27
CA GLN A 64 -42.56 3.47 -8.82
C GLN A 64 -42.32 1.96 -8.70
N LYS A 65 -42.90 1.32 -7.68
CA LYS A 65 -42.79 -0.14 -7.47
C LYS A 65 -43.72 -0.92 -8.42
N ASP A 66 -44.93 -0.41 -8.61
CA ASP A 66 -46.02 -1.11 -9.30
C ASP A 66 -46.49 -0.38 -10.56
N TYR A 67 -47.11 -1.13 -11.47
CA TYR A 67 -47.82 -0.56 -12.61
C TYR A 67 -49.15 0.04 -12.15
N ILE A 68 -49.42 1.29 -12.55
CA ILE A 68 -50.62 2.03 -12.17
C ILE A 68 -51.48 2.21 -13.41
N VAL A 69 -52.79 1.98 -13.30
CA VAL A 69 -53.76 2.24 -14.37
C VAL A 69 -53.90 3.75 -14.56
N PHE A 70 -53.58 4.25 -15.75
CA PHE A 70 -53.70 5.68 -16.08
C PHE A 70 -54.89 5.97 -17.00
N LYS A 71 -55.33 4.99 -17.78
CA LYS A 71 -56.48 5.16 -18.68
C LYS A 71 -57.15 3.82 -18.94
N THR A 72 -58.47 3.81 -19.00
CA THR A 72 -59.24 2.64 -19.44
C THR A 72 -59.98 3.00 -20.72
N ILE A 73 -59.85 2.16 -21.73
CA ILE A 73 -60.43 2.36 -23.06
C ILE A 73 -61.34 1.20 -23.45
N ASP A 74 -62.21 1.43 -24.43
CA ASP A 74 -62.79 0.34 -25.22
C ASP A 74 -61.82 0.00 -26.35
N SER A 75 -61.50 -1.28 -26.54
CA SER A 75 -60.57 -1.72 -27.58
C SER A 75 -61.04 -1.42 -29.00
N SER A 76 -62.33 -1.15 -29.22
CA SER A 76 -62.88 -0.74 -30.52
C SER A 76 -62.62 0.73 -30.88
N ILE A 77 -61.90 1.47 -30.03
CA ILE A 77 -61.50 2.84 -30.31
C ILE A 77 -60.55 2.92 -31.52
N LEU A 78 -60.81 3.85 -32.42
CA LEU A 78 -59.91 4.15 -33.54
C LEU A 78 -58.64 4.81 -33.00
N SER A 79 -57.48 4.28 -33.36
CA SER A 79 -56.19 4.87 -33.01
C SER A 79 -55.15 4.61 -34.08
N SER A 80 -54.25 5.56 -34.28
CA SER A 80 -53.13 5.48 -35.21
C SER A 80 -51.92 6.25 -34.65
N LYS A 81 -50.80 6.27 -35.37
CA LYS A 81 -49.67 7.14 -35.00
C LYS A 81 -50.00 8.63 -35.13
N ASP A 82 -50.84 8.99 -36.11
CA ASP A 82 -51.26 10.38 -36.33
C ASP A 82 -52.34 10.83 -35.32
N ASN A 83 -53.15 9.89 -34.84
CA ASN A 83 -54.16 10.13 -33.81
C ASN A 83 -54.10 9.05 -32.70
N PRO A 84 -53.10 9.12 -31.81
CA PRO A 84 -52.93 8.12 -30.77
C PRO A 84 -53.84 8.37 -29.58
N ILE A 85 -54.09 7.32 -28.81
CA ILE A 85 -54.74 7.45 -27.51
C ILE A 85 -53.74 8.12 -26.55
N LYS A 86 -53.99 9.40 -26.24
CA LYS A 86 -53.16 10.14 -25.28
C LYS A 86 -53.38 9.62 -23.86
N VAL A 87 -52.30 9.23 -23.19
CA VAL A 87 -52.28 8.81 -21.79
C VAL A 87 -51.43 9.82 -21.01
N GLN A 88 -52.10 10.59 -20.16
CA GLN A 88 -51.50 11.70 -19.43
C GLN A 88 -51.17 11.27 -17.99
N LEU A 89 -49.90 11.35 -17.60
CA LEU A 89 -49.47 11.04 -16.24
C LEU A 89 -49.57 12.29 -15.34
N PRO A 90 -49.86 12.12 -14.03
CA PRO A 90 -50.13 13.22 -13.11
C PRO A 90 -48.89 14.01 -12.66
N LYS A 91 -47.68 13.57 -13.01
CA LYS A 91 -46.41 14.21 -12.65
C LYS A 91 -45.51 14.39 -13.86
N THR A 92 -44.61 15.37 -13.82
CA THR A 92 -43.57 15.53 -14.85
C THR A 92 -42.56 14.39 -14.77
N ILE A 93 -41.78 14.18 -15.84
CA ILE A 93 -40.70 13.19 -15.86
C ILE A 93 -39.74 13.45 -14.68
N ASP A 94 -39.41 14.71 -14.42
CA ASP A 94 -38.53 15.10 -13.33
C ASP A 94 -39.14 14.82 -11.95
N GLU A 95 -40.43 15.09 -11.76
CA GLU A 95 -41.16 14.77 -10.52
C GLU A 95 -41.23 13.24 -10.25
N TYR A 96 -41.20 12.39 -11.28
CA TYR A 96 -41.08 10.94 -11.11
C TYR A 96 -39.64 10.49 -10.84
N LYS A 97 -38.65 11.17 -11.46
CA LYS A 97 -37.22 10.92 -11.21
C LYS A 97 -36.77 11.43 -9.85
N GLN A 98 -37.49 12.37 -9.24
CA GLN A 98 -37.28 12.75 -7.85
C GLN A 98 -37.46 11.51 -6.95
N VAL A 99 -36.34 11.06 -6.39
CA VAL A 99 -36.29 10.01 -5.38
C VAL A 99 -37.25 10.41 -4.26
N LYS A 100 -38.21 9.52 -3.90
CA LYS A 100 -39.01 9.69 -2.69
C LYS A 100 -38.04 9.91 -1.53
N GLN A 101 -38.03 11.12 -0.99
CA GLN A 101 -37.25 11.40 0.20
C GLN A 101 -37.77 10.53 1.36
N PRO A 102 -36.89 10.02 2.21
CA PRO A 102 -37.31 9.58 3.53
C PRO A 102 -38.02 10.75 4.21
N THR A 103 -39.23 10.53 4.70
CA THR A 103 -39.99 11.52 5.46
C THR A 103 -39.10 12.01 6.61
N PRO A 104 -38.88 13.32 6.77
CA PRO A 104 -38.00 13.80 7.83
C PRO A 104 -38.51 13.35 9.18
N ALA A 105 -37.62 12.83 10.02
CA ALA A 105 -37.90 12.74 11.45
C ALA A 105 -38.33 14.14 11.95
N LYS A 106 -39.33 14.23 12.83
CA LYS A 106 -39.88 15.50 13.35
C LYS A 106 -38.76 16.52 13.59
N GLY A 107 -38.76 17.63 12.84
CA GLY A 107 -37.90 18.79 13.08
C GLY A 107 -36.61 18.92 12.25
N ILE A 108 -36.43 18.15 11.16
CA ILE A 108 -35.29 18.29 10.23
C ILE A 108 -35.78 18.63 8.81
N VAL A 109 -35.09 19.54 8.12
CA VAL A 109 -35.32 19.92 6.71
C VAL A 109 -34.04 19.70 5.90
N SER A 110 -34.19 19.50 4.59
CA SER A 110 -33.09 19.29 3.65
C SER A 110 -32.92 20.48 2.71
N THR A 111 -31.68 20.90 2.53
CA THR A 111 -31.25 21.90 1.54
C THR A 111 -30.21 21.26 0.63
N PHE A 112 -30.38 21.38 -0.70
CA PHE A 112 -29.45 20.80 -1.67
C PHE A 112 -28.51 21.86 -2.23
N PHE A 113 -27.27 21.46 -2.48
CA PHE A 113 -26.26 22.31 -3.12
C PHE A 113 -25.67 21.59 -4.31
N LYS A 114 -25.54 22.27 -5.45
CA LYS A 114 -24.89 21.74 -6.65
C LYS A 114 -23.52 22.36 -6.80
N VAL A 115 -22.47 21.56 -6.83
CA VAL A 115 -21.07 22.02 -6.93
C VAL A 115 -20.57 21.84 -8.37
N VAL A 116 -20.05 22.93 -8.93
CA VAL A 116 -19.40 22.96 -10.24
C VAL A 116 -18.05 23.68 -10.15
N ASP A 117 -17.09 23.32 -11.01
CA ASP A 117 -15.82 24.02 -11.10
C ASP A 117 -15.98 25.44 -11.68
N ARG A 118 -14.88 26.20 -11.76
CA ARG A 118 -14.89 27.55 -12.35
C ARG A 118 -15.43 27.62 -13.78
N ASN A 119 -15.36 26.53 -14.53
CA ASN A 119 -15.80 26.44 -15.92
C ASN A 119 -17.21 25.82 -16.04
N GLY A 120 -17.87 25.50 -14.93
CA GLY A 120 -19.20 24.89 -14.90
C GLY A 120 -19.19 23.35 -15.02
N LYS A 121 -18.03 22.71 -14.99
CA LYS A 121 -17.93 21.24 -14.95
C LYS A 121 -18.49 20.72 -13.63
N ILE A 122 -19.35 19.71 -13.70
CA ILE A 122 -19.95 19.07 -12.53
C ILE A 122 -18.85 18.40 -11.69
N MET A 123 -18.80 18.74 -10.40
CA MET A 123 -17.88 18.15 -9.42
C MET A 123 -18.53 16.92 -8.78
N LYS A 124 -18.28 15.73 -9.33
CA LYS A 124 -18.86 14.46 -8.84
C LYS A 124 -18.06 13.88 -7.68
N ASN A 125 -18.76 13.26 -6.71
CA ASN A 125 -18.17 12.71 -5.47
C ASN A 125 -17.18 13.65 -4.78
N PHE A 126 -17.42 14.95 -4.88
CA PHE A 126 -16.51 15.98 -4.43
C PHE A 126 -16.75 16.30 -2.94
N PRO A 127 -15.69 16.41 -2.13
CA PRO A 127 -15.82 16.66 -0.69
C PRO A 127 -16.36 18.05 -0.38
N VAL A 128 -17.37 18.07 0.49
CA VAL A 128 -18.07 19.25 0.98
C VAL A 128 -18.26 19.12 2.49
N GLN A 129 -18.08 20.19 3.23
CA GLN A 129 -18.48 20.25 4.64
C GLN A 129 -19.67 21.18 4.81
N SER A 130 -20.55 20.84 5.75
CA SER A 130 -21.69 21.69 6.09
C SER A 130 -21.80 21.83 7.61
N ARG A 131 -22.03 23.03 8.11
CA ARG A 131 -22.13 23.31 9.55
C ARG A 131 -23.15 24.42 9.83
N PRO A 132 -23.71 24.50 11.05
CA PRO A 132 -24.37 25.72 11.47
C PRO A 132 -23.39 26.90 11.46
N LYS A 133 -23.87 28.09 11.11
CA LYS A 133 -23.07 29.32 11.07
C LYS A 133 -22.31 29.53 12.39
N GLY A 134 -21.00 29.80 12.30
CA GLY A 134 -20.14 30.03 13.46
C GLY A 134 -19.78 28.79 14.30
N LYS A 135 -20.11 27.56 13.86
CA LYS A 135 -19.66 26.32 14.49
C LYS A 135 -18.37 25.77 13.86
N GLY A 136 -17.68 24.88 14.59
CA GLY A 136 -16.37 24.34 14.23
C GLY A 136 -16.38 23.29 13.11
N ASN A 137 -15.45 22.33 13.18
CA ASN A 137 -15.27 21.31 12.14
C ASN A 137 -16.53 20.45 11.94
N SER A 138 -16.81 20.11 10.67
CA SER A 138 -17.88 19.20 10.29
C SER A 138 -17.31 18.00 9.53
N PRO A 139 -17.95 16.82 9.61
CA PRO A 139 -17.56 15.69 8.79
C PRO A 139 -17.79 16.00 7.32
N ASP A 140 -17.00 15.34 6.48
CA ASP A 140 -17.17 15.45 5.04
C ASP A 140 -18.46 14.78 4.58
N LYS A 141 -19.03 15.39 3.55
CA LYS A 141 -20.05 14.83 2.68
C LYS A 141 -19.52 14.86 1.25
N PHE A 142 -20.12 14.06 0.39
CA PHE A 142 -19.72 13.98 -1.01
C PHE A 142 -20.91 14.29 -1.90
N THR A 143 -20.67 15.02 -2.98
CA THR A 143 -21.68 15.23 -4.01
C THR A 143 -22.00 13.93 -4.76
N ASP A 144 -23.19 13.83 -5.32
CA ASP A 144 -23.57 12.71 -6.20
C ASP A 144 -23.02 12.87 -7.64
N ASP A 145 -23.45 11.99 -8.55
CA ASP A 145 -23.04 12.02 -9.96
C ASP A 145 -23.54 13.25 -10.73
N GLN A 146 -24.47 14.02 -10.16
CA GLN A 146 -24.96 15.30 -10.68
C GLN A 146 -24.31 16.50 -9.97
N GLY A 147 -23.36 16.24 -9.06
CA GLY A 147 -22.66 17.26 -8.27
C GLY A 147 -23.50 17.79 -7.11
N ILE A 148 -24.56 17.09 -6.69
CA ILE A 148 -25.49 17.55 -5.66
C ILE A 148 -25.17 16.94 -4.31
N VAL A 149 -25.21 17.74 -3.24
CA VAL A 149 -25.06 17.28 -1.85
C VAL A 149 -26.25 17.75 -1.00
N GLU A 150 -26.75 16.85 -0.14
CA GLU A 150 -27.84 17.13 0.80
C GLU A 150 -27.29 17.64 2.16
N VAL A 151 -27.81 18.77 2.61
CA VAL A 151 -27.56 19.32 3.94
C VAL A 151 -28.83 19.27 4.76
N LYS A 152 -28.81 18.45 5.82
CA LYS A 152 -29.90 18.33 6.80
C LYS A 152 -29.65 19.27 7.96
N SER A 153 -30.69 20.00 8.38
CA SER A 153 -30.64 20.93 9.52
C SER A 153 -32.02 21.11 10.13
N SER A 154 -32.12 21.71 11.32
CA SER A 154 -33.42 22.23 11.79
C SER A 154 -33.94 23.31 10.83
N PRO A 155 -35.27 23.50 10.74
CA PRO A 155 -35.84 24.64 10.01
C PRO A 155 -35.26 25.97 10.47
N ASN A 156 -35.24 26.94 9.56
CA ASN A 156 -34.82 28.32 9.79
C ASN A 156 -33.39 28.48 10.36
N ARG A 157 -32.50 27.54 10.05
CA ARG A 157 -31.12 27.51 10.56
C ARG A 157 -30.16 28.11 9.55
N ASP A 158 -29.31 29.03 10.00
CA ASP A 158 -28.17 29.48 9.19
C ASP A 158 -27.14 28.35 9.04
N ILE A 159 -26.94 27.91 7.81
CA ILE A 159 -26.02 26.86 7.41
C ILE A 159 -24.89 27.45 6.56
N GLU A 160 -23.68 27.01 6.86
CA GLU A 160 -22.47 27.27 6.09
C GLU A 160 -22.08 26.02 5.32
N VAL A 161 -21.74 26.18 4.04
CA VAL A 161 -21.20 25.13 3.18
C VAL A 161 -19.80 25.52 2.75
N LEU A 162 -18.86 24.64 3.06
CA LEU A 162 -17.45 24.77 2.74
C LEU A 162 -17.07 23.71 1.71
N VAL A 163 -16.17 24.07 0.80
CA VAL A 163 -15.67 23.18 -0.25
C VAL A 163 -14.15 23.09 -0.18
N LEU A 164 -13.61 21.95 -0.60
CA LEU A 164 -12.16 21.76 -0.69
C LEU A 164 -11.54 22.67 -1.75
N THR A 165 -10.33 23.17 -1.48
CA THR A 165 -9.47 23.93 -2.41
C THR A 165 -8.25 23.11 -2.84
N SER A 166 -7.52 23.57 -3.86
CA SER A 166 -6.28 22.95 -4.34
C SER A 166 -5.17 22.84 -3.28
N ASN A 167 -5.24 23.67 -2.23
CA ASN A 167 -4.31 23.65 -1.09
C ASN A 167 -4.70 22.65 0.00
N ASP A 168 -5.72 21.82 -0.26
CA ASP A 168 -6.26 20.83 0.67
C ASP A 168 -6.88 21.46 1.93
N GLN A 169 -7.53 22.61 1.77
CA GLN A 169 -8.23 23.34 2.84
C GLN A 169 -9.69 23.58 2.48
N PHE A 170 -10.58 23.56 3.46
CA PHE A 170 -11.99 23.92 3.27
C PHE A 170 -12.18 25.42 3.39
N VAL A 171 -12.82 26.00 2.38
CA VAL A 171 -13.20 27.42 2.37
C VAL A 171 -14.70 27.57 2.28
N LEU A 172 -15.23 28.56 3.01
CA LEU A 172 -16.65 28.91 2.97
C LEU A 172 -17.03 29.38 1.57
N LYS A 173 -18.09 28.78 0.99
CA LYS A 173 -18.65 29.18 -0.31
C LYS A 173 -20.11 29.58 -0.29
N SER A 174 -20.86 29.10 0.68
CA SER A 174 -22.26 29.46 0.82
C SER A 174 -22.61 29.61 2.30
N SER A 175 -23.37 30.64 2.62
CA SER A 175 -24.00 30.82 3.92
C SER A 175 -25.45 31.22 3.68
N VAL A 176 -26.38 30.33 4.01
CA VAL A 176 -27.81 30.49 3.71
C VAL A 176 -28.67 30.04 4.88
N ASN A 177 -29.90 30.49 4.95
CA ASN A 177 -30.87 30.00 5.92
C ASN A 177 -31.63 28.80 5.33
N SER A 178 -31.81 27.74 6.13
CA SER A 178 -32.45 26.50 5.68
C SER A 178 -33.96 26.63 5.45
N ALA A 179 -34.62 27.68 5.97
CA ALA A 179 -36.06 27.88 5.89
C ALA A 179 -36.85 26.59 6.23
N SER A 180 -37.83 26.21 5.40
CA SER A 180 -38.53 24.92 5.47
C SER A 180 -37.86 23.80 4.64
N GLY A 181 -36.64 24.01 4.18
CA GLY A 181 -35.94 23.19 3.19
C GLY A 181 -36.17 23.67 1.75
N SER A 182 -35.44 23.08 0.81
CA SER A 182 -35.60 23.34 -0.63
C SER A 182 -35.31 22.07 -1.41
N SER A 183 -36.08 21.80 -2.46
CA SER A 183 -35.77 20.76 -3.46
C SER A 183 -34.88 21.26 -4.60
N GLN A 184 -34.82 22.59 -4.81
CA GLN A 184 -34.00 23.20 -5.83
C GLN A 184 -32.57 23.38 -5.31
N PRO A 185 -31.55 22.81 -5.99
CA PRO A 185 -30.17 22.94 -5.55
C PRO A 185 -29.64 24.36 -5.69
N ILE A 186 -29.01 24.86 -4.62
CA ILE A 186 -28.26 26.12 -4.64
C ILE A 186 -26.92 25.89 -5.32
N LEU A 187 -26.61 26.66 -6.36
CA LEU A 187 -25.37 26.50 -7.12
C LEU A 187 -24.17 27.04 -6.32
N ILE A 188 -23.14 26.21 -6.17
CA ILE A 188 -21.81 26.57 -5.68
C ILE A 188 -20.82 26.43 -6.83
N LYS A 189 -20.18 27.55 -7.19
CA LYS A 189 -19.14 27.59 -8.20
C LYS A 189 -17.77 27.70 -7.52
N LEU A 190 -16.86 26.78 -7.82
CA LEU A 190 -15.50 26.83 -7.31
C LEU A 190 -14.69 27.93 -8.02
N ASP A 191 -13.65 28.43 -7.35
CA ASP A 191 -12.74 29.44 -7.94
C ASP A 191 -11.70 28.82 -8.89
N GLU A 192 -11.58 27.50 -8.82
CA GLU A 192 -10.53 26.74 -9.47
C GLU A 192 -11.12 25.78 -10.50
N PRO A 193 -10.41 25.50 -11.61
CA PRO A 193 -10.81 24.48 -12.57
C PRO A 193 -10.63 23.08 -11.96
N TYR A 194 -11.40 22.09 -12.45
CA TYR A 194 -11.34 20.71 -11.99
C TYR A 194 -9.90 20.14 -12.00
N ALA A 195 -9.08 20.49 -12.99
CA ALA A 195 -7.72 20.00 -13.15
C ALA A 195 -6.79 20.31 -11.95
N ASN A 196 -7.10 21.33 -11.14
CA ASN A 196 -6.31 21.68 -9.95
C ASN A 196 -6.51 20.70 -8.78
N PHE A 197 -7.54 19.85 -8.84
CA PHE A 197 -7.87 18.88 -7.79
C PHE A 197 -7.24 17.50 -8.06
N LEU A 198 -6.04 17.48 -8.66
CA LEU A 198 -5.26 16.26 -8.83
C LEU A 198 -4.64 15.86 -7.49
N SER A 199 -4.96 14.66 -7.01
CA SER A 199 -4.31 14.09 -5.84
C SER A 199 -3.18 13.16 -6.24
N ARG A 200 -2.10 13.21 -5.45
CA ARG A 200 -1.02 12.23 -5.43
C ARG A 200 -1.16 11.39 -4.18
N SER A 201 -1.54 10.14 -4.36
CA SER A 201 -1.78 9.19 -3.27
C SER A 201 -0.81 8.01 -3.38
N MET A 202 -0.50 7.40 -2.24
CA MET A 202 0.20 6.12 -2.20
C MET A 202 -0.79 5.05 -1.77
N ILE A 203 -1.01 4.06 -2.63
CA ILE A 203 -1.73 2.84 -2.24
C ILE A 203 -0.72 1.88 -1.60
N LYS A 204 -1.04 1.36 -0.43
CA LYS A 204 -0.32 0.28 0.25
C LYS A 204 -1.18 -0.97 0.20
N ILE A 205 -0.61 -2.05 -0.30
CA ILE A 205 -1.21 -3.37 -0.23
C ILE A 205 -0.82 -3.98 1.11
N LEU A 206 -1.82 -4.41 1.88
CA LEU A 206 -1.66 -5.07 3.17
C LEU A 206 -2.26 -6.49 3.11
N ASP A 207 -1.71 -7.41 3.89
CA ASP A 207 -2.31 -8.74 4.07
C ASP A 207 -3.48 -8.72 5.07
N ARG A 208 -4.10 -9.88 5.30
CA ARG A 208 -5.22 -10.04 6.25
C ARG A 208 -4.90 -9.63 7.69
N ASP A 209 -3.62 -9.62 8.04
CA ASP A 209 -3.13 -9.25 9.37
C ASP A 209 -2.64 -7.78 9.42
N GLY A 210 -2.84 -7.02 8.33
CA GLY A 210 -2.44 -5.62 8.20
C GLY A 210 -0.94 -5.41 7.98
N ARG A 211 -0.18 -6.46 7.64
CA ARG A 211 1.26 -6.34 7.37
C ARG A 211 1.50 -5.87 5.95
N ALA A 212 2.53 -5.04 5.79
CA ALA A 212 2.91 -4.51 4.48
C ALA A 212 3.31 -5.65 3.54
N TYR A 213 2.76 -5.61 2.33
CA TYR A 213 3.04 -6.58 1.27
C TYR A 213 4.47 -6.39 0.72
N VAL A 214 5.34 -7.38 0.92
CA VAL A 214 6.75 -7.35 0.48
C VAL A 214 7.04 -8.62 -0.33
N VAL A 215 6.43 -8.75 -1.50
CA VAL A 215 6.75 -9.82 -2.47
C VAL A 215 7.14 -9.16 -3.79
N GLU A 216 8.15 -9.72 -4.46
CA GLU A 216 8.60 -9.28 -5.77
C GLU A 216 7.48 -9.44 -6.82
N LYS A 217 7.16 -8.32 -7.47
CA LYS A 217 6.26 -8.18 -8.64
C LYS A 217 4.84 -8.70 -8.44
N THR A 218 3.95 -7.79 -8.08
CA THR A 218 2.50 -7.99 -8.02
C THR A 218 1.82 -7.15 -9.06
N ASN A 219 1.01 -7.81 -9.88
CA ASN A 219 0.20 -7.11 -10.85
C ASN A 219 -1.02 -6.52 -10.14
N VAL A 220 -1.26 -5.24 -10.37
CA VAL A 220 -2.42 -4.50 -9.90
C VAL A 220 -3.07 -3.90 -11.12
N GLU A 221 -4.28 -4.35 -11.43
CA GLU A 221 -5.11 -3.70 -12.43
C GLU A 221 -5.93 -2.61 -11.75
N MET A 222 -5.87 -1.42 -12.32
CA MET A 222 -6.71 -0.29 -11.97
C MET A 222 -7.74 -0.10 -13.08
N LEU A 223 -9.00 -0.01 -12.68
CA LEU A 223 -10.12 0.36 -13.55
C LEU A 223 -10.57 1.77 -13.17
N ILE A 224 -10.60 2.67 -14.15
CA ILE A 224 -11.26 3.96 -14.02
C ILE A 224 -12.75 3.73 -14.29
N VAL A 225 -13.56 3.69 -13.23
CA VAL A 225 -14.96 3.23 -13.28
C VAL A 225 -15.78 4.00 -14.31
N GLU A 226 -15.60 5.32 -14.39
CA GLU A 226 -16.41 6.15 -15.29
C GLU A 226 -16.08 5.96 -16.77
N SER A 227 -14.84 5.57 -17.10
CA SER A 227 -14.38 5.44 -18.49
C SER A 227 -14.26 4.00 -18.97
N GLY A 228 -14.26 3.04 -18.04
CA GLY A 228 -13.94 1.64 -18.33
C GLY A 228 -12.46 1.39 -18.66
N LYS A 229 -11.62 2.44 -18.67
CA LYS A 229 -10.20 2.32 -19.00
C LYS A 229 -9.48 1.54 -17.91
N LYS A 230 -8.76 0.50 -18.34
CA LYS A 230 -7.93 -0.34 -17.49
C LYS A 230 -6.46 0.03 -17.62
N GLN A 231 -5.72 -0.07 -16.52
CA GLN A 231 -4.29 0.09 -16.49
C GLN A 231 -3.68 -0.96 -15.58
N LEU A 232 -2.68 -1.68 -16.09
CA LEU A 232 -1.97 -2.70 -15.34
C LEU A 232 -0.66 -2.13 -14.81
N TYR A 233 -0.41 -2.29 -13.51
CA TYR A 233 0.83 -1.95 -12.85
C TYR A 233 1.51 -3.20 -12.33
N SER A 234 2.82 -3.28 -12.43
CA SER A 234 3.62 -4.30 -11.74
C SER A 234 4.40 -3.62 -10.61
N ILE A 235 4.10 -3.93 -9.36
CA ILE A 235 4.70 -3.30 -8.18
C ILE A 235 5.46 -4.31 -7.32
N SER A 236 6.63 -3.94 -6.80
CA SER A 236 7.55 -4.88 -6.12
C SER A 236 7.62 -4.72 -4.59
N ASN A 237 7.04 -3.66 -4.03
CA ASN A 237 7.12 -3.33 -2.60
C ASN A 237 5.74 -3.09 -1.97
N GLY A 238 4.68 -3.59 -2.63
CA GLY A 238 3.30 -3.39 -2.20
C GLY A 238 2.84 -1.93 -2.20
N LYS A 239 3.63 -1.00 -2.78
CA LYS A 239 3.28 0.42 -2.87
C LYS A 239 3.06 0.80 -4.32
N LEU A 240 1.92 1.44 -4.58
CA LEU A 240 1.58 2.01 -5.88
C LEU A 240 1.39 3.52 -5.71
N ALA A 241 2.28 4.31 -6.33
CA ALA A 241 2.06 5.73 -6.48
C ALA A 241 0.94 5.94 -7.51
N LEU A 242 -0.06 6.73 -7.13
CA LEU A 242 -1.27 6.94 -7.89
C LEU A 242 -1.55 8.43 -8.04
N GLU A 243 -1.77 8.86 -9.27
CA GLU A 243 -2.35 10.17 -9.57
C GLU A 243 -3.80 9.98 -9.99
N SER A 244 -4.72 10.66 -9.30
CA SER A 244 -6.16 10.58 -9.57
C SER A 244 -6.85 11.86 -9.15
N MET A 245 -7.95 12.19 -9.80
CA MET A 245 -8.71 13.40 -9.46
C MET A 245 -9.50 13.17 -8.17
N VAL A 246 -9.63 14.19 -7.32
CA VAL A 246 -10.53 14.13 -6.16
C VAL A 246 -11.96 13.82 -6.63
N GLY A 247 -12.59 12.82 -6.00
CA GLY A 247 -13.93 12.32 -6.33
C GLY A 247 -13.99 11.32 -7.50
N GLN A 248 -12.85 10.98 -8.13
CA GLN A 248 -12.79 9.95 -9.15
C GLN A 248 -12.89 8.55 -8.52
N LYS A 249 -13.82 7.72 -9.02
CA LYS A 249 -13.97 6.34 -8.56
C LYS A 249 -13.04 5.42 -9.34
N LEU A 250 -12.21 4.70 -8.60
CA LEU A 250 -11.30 3.70 -9.11
C LEU A 250 -11.65 2.35 -8.49
N GLU A 251 -11.31 1.29 -9.20
CA GLU A 251 -11.39 -0.08 -8.68
C GLU A 251 -10.05 -0.77 -8.91
N PHE A 252 -9.55 -1.43 -7.88
CA PHE A 252 -8.28 -2.14 -7.93
C PHE A 252 -8.49 -3.64 -7.85
N ILE A 253 -7.91 -4.38 -8.79
CA ILE A 253 -7.83 -5.83 -8.78
C ILE A 253 -6.37 -6.18 -8.60
N VAL A 254 -6.04 -6.77 -7.44
CA VAL A 254 -4.70 -7.27 -7.18
C VAL A 254 -4.64 -8.73 -7.64
N TYR A 255 -3.63 -9.07 -8.42
CA TYR A 255 -3.40 -10.43 -8.86
C TYR A 255 -2.44 -11.12 -7.90
N LYS A 256 -2.74 -12.38 -7.57
CA LYS A 256 -1.84 -13.27 -6.86
C LYS A 256 -0.60 -13.57 -7.72
N PRO A 257 0.51 -14.05 -7.12
CA PRO A 257 1.69 -14.49 -7.88
C PRO A 257 1.42 -15.61 -8.90
N ASP A 258 0.36 -16.41 -8.69
CA ASP A 258 -0.10 -17.44 -9.65
C ASP A 258 -0.96 -16.87 -10.80
N GLY A 259 -1.12 -15.54 -10.86
CA GLY A 259 -1.91 -14.85 -11.88
C GLY A 259 -3.41 -14.80 -11.62
N LYS A 260 -3.92 -15.35 -10.50
CA LYS A 260 -5.36 -15.28 -10.19
C LYS A 260 -5.77 -13.91 -9.63
N PRO A 261 -6.85 -13.28 -10.13
CA PRO A 261 -7.33 -12.01 -9.59
C PRO A 261 -7.97 -12.20 -8.21
N LEU A 262 -7.77 -11.23 -7.32
CA LEU A 262 -8.49 -11.09 -6.06
C LEU A 262 -9.79 -10.30 -6.26
N LYS A 263 -10.61 -10.23 -5.20
CA LYS A 263 -11.85 -9.44 -5.21
C LYS A 263 -11.52 -7.96 -5.50
N PRO A 264 -12.22 -7.32 -6.45
CA PRO A 264 -12.04 -5.90 -6.71
C PRO A 264 -12.25 -5.05 -5.45
N GLN A 265 -11.37 -4.09 -5.23
CA GLN A 265 -11.44 -3.16 -4.10
C GLN A 265 -11.74 -1.75 -4.62
N PRO A 266 -12.87 -1.14 -4.20
CA PRO A 266 -13.19 0.22 -4.59
C PRO A 266 -12.27 1.20 -3.89
N TYR A 267 -11.88 2.24 -4.61
CA TYR A 267 -11.08 3.33 -4.08
C TYR A 267 -11.56 4.67 -4.64
N MET A 268 -11.57 5.70 -3.79
CA MET A 268 -11.90 7.05 -4.22
C MET A 268 -11.05 8.03 -3.42
N THR A 269 -10.37 8.90 -4.14
CA THR A 269 -9.56 9.97 -3.56
C THR A 269 -10.49 11.05 -2.99
N THR A 270 -10.37 11.35 -1.68
CA THR A 270 -11.23 12.32 -0.98
C THR A 270 -10.53 13.62 -0.61
N ARG A 271 -9.20 13.67 -0.72
CA ARG A 271 -8.34 14.85 -0.48
C ARG A 271 -7.28 15.01 -1.53
N ILE A 272 -6.65 16.17 -1.57
CA ILE A 272 -5.46 16.38 -2.41
C ILE A 272 -4.25 15.75 -1.74
N LYS A 273 -4.08 15.96 -0.42
CA LYS A 273 -3.05 15.31 0.40
C LYS A 273 -3.69 14.18 1.21
N ASN A 274 -3.76 12.99 0.62
CA ASN A 274 -4.22 11.82 1.37
C ASN A 274 -3.08 11.19 2.16
N ASN A 275 -3.42 10.63 3.32
CA ASN A 275 -2.61 9.57 3.91
C ASN A 275 -2.57 8.37 2.95
N PRO A 276 -1.53 7.51 3.03
CA PRO A 276 -1.50 6.30 2.23
C PRO A 276 -2.78 5.49 2.42
N ALA A 277 -3.43 5.11 1.33
CA ALA A 277 -4.63 4.30 1.37
C ALA A 277 -4.25 2.83 1.43
N GLU A 278 -4.91 2.08 2.31
CA GLU A 278 -4.57 0.69 2.58
C GLU A 278 -5.58 -0.22 1.90
N LEU A 279 -5.09 -1.07 0.99
CA LEU A 279 -5.87 -2.14 0.36
C LEU A 279 -5.54 -3.45 1.08
N TYR A 280 -6.49 -3.91 1.88
CA TYR A 280 -6.38 -5.16 2.63
C TYR A 280 -6.76 -6.33 1.73
N LEU A 281 -5.85 -7.28 1.60
CA LEU A 281 -6.06 -8.52 0.89
C LEU A 281 -6.50 -9.58 1.90
N ASP A 282 -7.63 -10.25 1.66
CA ASP A 282 -8.14 -11.35 2.50
C ASP A 282 -7.34 -12.66 2.30
N VAL A 283 -6.02 -12.56 2.27
CA VAL A 283 -5.08 -13.66 2.08
C VAL A 283 -3.84 -13.38 2.91
N ASP A 284 -3.27 -14.41 3.55
CA ASP A 284 -1.90 -14.32 4.09
C ASP A 284 -0.95 -14.46 2.90
N VAL A 285 -0.46 -13.33 2.42
CA VAL A 285 0.43 -13.23 1.25
C VAL A 285 1.85 -13.69 1.55
N THR A 286 2.20 -13.87 2.83
CA THR A 286 3.48 -14.44 3.26
C THR A 286 3.46 -15.97 3.30
N LYS A 287 2.25 -16.57 3.32
CA LYS A 287 2.04 -18.04 3.38
C LYS A 287 1.35 -18.64 2.16
N GLY A 288 0.93 -17.84 1.19
CA GLY A 288 0.65 -18.32 -0.17
C GLY A 288 -0.49 -19.33 -0.35
N ALA A 289 -1.41 -19.51 0.60
CA ALA A 289 -2.61 -20.33 0.38
C ALA A 289 -3.82 -19.85 1.18
N THR A 290 -5.01 -19.98 0.59
CA THR A 290 -6.31 -19.86 1.27
C THR A 290 -7.26 -20.95 0.77
N ALA A 291 -7.37 -22.03 1.53
CA ALA A 291 -8.58 -22.85 1.69
C ALA A 291 -8.37 -23.83 2.88
N PRO A 292 -9.45 -24.19 3.61
CA PRO A 292 -9.38 -24.97 4.85
C PRO A 292 -9.01 -26.43 4.56
N ASN A 293 -8.06 -26.95 5.35
CA ASN A 293 -7.70 -28.36 5.49
C ASN A 293 -6.73 -28.97 4.46
N GLU A 294 -5.50 -28.45 4.32
CA GLU A 294 -4.32 -29.33 4.21
C GLU A 294 -2.99 -28.55 4.36
N PRO A 295 -1.98 -29.10 5.08
CA PRO A 295 -0.84 -28.35 5.60
C PRO A 295 0.41 -28.43 4.71
N GLU A 296 1.17 -27.34 4.75
CA GLU A 296 2.59 -27.18 4.38
C GLU A 296 3.05 -27.65 2.99
N ILE A 297 3.41 -26.67 2.16
CA ILE A 297 4.36 -26.86 1.08
C ILE A 297 5.56 -25.98 1.41
N ASN A 298 6.70 -26.61 1.74
CA ASN A 298 8.01 -25.95 1.70
C ASN A 298 8.19 -25.36 0.31
N LYS A 299 7.95 -24.05 0.17
CA LYS A 299 8.10 -23.37 -1.12
C LYS A 299 9.58 -23.33 -1.46
N THR A 300 9.96 -24.02 -2.53
CA THR A 300 11.29 -23.94 -3.11
C THR A 300 11.55 -22.48 -3.50
N VAL A 301 12.64 -21.91 -3.00
CA VAL A 301 13.10 -20.56 -3.37
C VAL A 301 13.22 -20.52 -4.89
N THR A 302 12.42 -19.66 -5.53
CA THR A 302 12.52 -19.44 -6.98
C THR A 302 13.92 -18.91 -7.31
N VAL A 303 14.52 -19.45 -8.37
CA VAL A 303 15.90 -19.21 -8.81
C VAL A 303 16.28 -17.71 -8.88
N ASP A 304 15.30 -16.82 -9.04
CA ASP A 304 15.47 -15.37 -9.18
C ASP A 304 15.81 -14.61 -7.89
N ILE A 305 15.74 -15.20 -6.69
CA ILE A 305 16.14 -14.52 -5.43
C ILE A 305 17.35 -15.16 -4.74
N LEU A 306 17.77 -16.35 -5.18
CA LEU A 306 18.99 -16.97 -4.70
C LEU A 306 20.16 -16.02 -4.98
N ILE A 307 21.04 -15.92 -3.99
CA ILE A 307 22.31 -15.26 -4.21
C ILE A 307 23.11 -16.21 -5.10
N THR A 308 23.68 -15.69 -6.19
CA THR A 308 24.48 -16.50 -7.10
C THR A 308 25.97 -16.37 -6.75
N MET A 309 26.75 -17.38 -7.14
CA MET A 309 28.20 -17.31 -7.05
C MET A 309 28.76 -16.11 -7.82
N GLU A 310 28.17 -15.79 -8.97
CA GLU A 310 28.55 -14.63 -9.78
C GLU A 310 28.33 -13.31 -9.02
N GLN A 311 27.21 -13.16 -8.31
CA GLN A 311 26.95 -11.99 -7.47
C GLN A 311 28.00 -11.86 -6.36
N MET A 312 28.31 -12.96 -5.67
CA MET A 312 29.35 -12.96 -4.63
C MET A 312 30.74 -12.61 -5.19
N GLN A 313 31.09 -13.14 -6.36
CA GLN A 313 32.37 -12.84 -7.02
C GLN A 313 32.46 -11.39 -7.51
N LYS A 314 31.36 -10.81 -8.02
CA LYS A 314 31.31 -9.37 -8.35
C LYS A 314 31.48 -8.50 -7.11
N MET A 315 30.93 -8.95 -5.98
CA MET A 315 31.06 -8.21 -4.73
C MET A 315 32.49 -8.31 -4.16
N TRP A 316 33.10 -9.50 -4.17
CA TRP A 316 34.48 -9.75 -3.69
C TRP A 316 35.41 -10.35 -4.76
N PRO A 317 35.82 -9.56 -5.78
CA PRO A 317 36.55 -10.11 -6.93
C PRO A 317 38.00 -10.53 -6.63
N ALA A 318 38.59 -10.11 -5.49
CA ALA A 318 39.91 -10.59 -5.08
C ALA A 318 39.93 -11.98 -4.44
N VAL A 319 38.77 -12.53 -4.10
CA VAL A 319 38.70 -13.79 -3.37
C VAL A 319 38.85 -14.94 -4.37
N LYS A 320 40.05 -15.51 -4.43
CA LYS A 320 40.38 -16.63 -5.31
C LYS A 320 39.85 -17.98 -4.79
N ASN A 321 39.66 -18.11 -3.47
CA ASN A 321 39.12 -19.33 -2.87
C ASN A 321 37.59 -19.33 -2.99
N VAL A 322 37.10 -20.00 -4.02
CA VAL A 322 35.66 -20.11 -4.35
C VAL A 322 34.93 -21.00 -3.34
N GLU A 323 35.57 -22.01 -2.78
CA GLU A 323 34.97 -22.95 -1.81
C GLU A 323 34.50 -22.22 -0.54
N ARG A 324 35.32 -21.28 -0.05
CA ARG A 324 34.96 -20.43 1.09
C ARG A 324 33.71 -19.59 0.81
N ILE A 325 33.62 -19.00 -0.39
CA ILE A 325 32.43 -18.24 -0.82
C ILE A 325 31.25 -19.19 -0.92
N LYS A 326 31.46 -20.40 -1.46
CA LYS A 326 30.42 -21.40 -1.65
C LYS A 326 29.78 -21.80 -0.33
N ILE A 327 30.56 -22.07 0.72
CA ILE A 327 30.01 -22.43 2.04
C ILE A 327 29.14 -21.31 2.61
N ILE A 328 29.56 -20.05 2.45
CA ILE A 328 28.76 -18.89 2.89
C ILE A 328 27.52 -18.74 2.04
N LEU A 329 27.66 -18.90 0.73
CA LEU A 329 26.57 -18.81 -0.21
C LEU A 329 25.48 -19.84 0.08
N ASP A 330 25.90 -21.10 0.26
CA ASP A 330 25.05 -22.23 0.63
C ASP A 330 24.34 -21.91 1.96
N GLU A 331 25.08 -21.48 2.98
CA GLU A 331 24.51 -21.09 4.27
C GLU A 331 23.48 -19.95 4.16
N LEU A 332 23.76 -18.89 3.40
CA LEU A 332 22.82 -17.78 3.23
C LEU A 332 21.57 -18.21 2.44
N ASN A 333 21.75 -18.97 1.37
CA ASN A 333 20.68 -19.43 0.50
C ASN A 333 19.74 -20.43 1.21
N ASP A 334 20.27 -21.29 2.08
CA ASP A 334 19.49 -22.25 2.87
C ASP A 334 18.48 -21.57 3.81
N GLY A 335 18.74 -20.32 4.21
CA GLY A 335 17.94 -19.63 5.23
C GLY A 335 17.36 -18.27 4.81
N LEU A 336 17.37 -17.88 3.53
CA LEU A 336 17.01 -16.51 3.08
C LEU A 336 15.75 -15.95 3.75
N ILE A 337 14.67 -16.73 3.79
CA ILE A 337 13.38 -16.32 4.38
C ILE A 337 13.50 -16.12 5.89
N ASN A 338 14.11 -17.07 6.59
CA ASN A 338 14.28 -17.03 8.05
C ASN A 338 15.27 -15.93 8.47
N TYR A 339 16.25 -15.67 7.61
CA TYR A 339 17.29 -14.66 7.80
C TYR A 339 16.85 -13.26 7.39
N LYS A 340 15.65 -13.10 6.82
CA LYS A 340 15.16 -11.83 6.27
C LYS A 340 16.14 -11.27 5.24
N LEU A 341 16.57 -12.13 4.32
CA LEU A 341 17.35 -11.83 3.11
C LEU A 341 16.59 -12.23 1.83
N ASP A 342 15.27 -12.37 1.96
CA ASP A 342 14.29 -12.77 0.97
C ASP A 342 13.87 -11.64 0.01
N THR A 343 14.62 -10.53 -0.03
CA THR A 343 14.44 -9.46 -1.01
C THR A 343 15.79 -8.95 -1.48
N ARG A 344 15.87 -8.55 -2.76
CA ARG A 344 17.08 -7.94 -3.36
C ARG A 344 17.57 -6.72 -2.58
N LEU A 345 16.66 -5.90 -2.06
CA LEU A 345 17.01 -4.73 -1.26
C LEU A 345 17.65 -5.11 0.09
N ARG A 346 17.12 -6.12 0.79
CA ARG A 346 17.71 -6.61 2.05
C ARG A 346 19.07 -7.25 1.80
N GLN A 347 19.21 -8.05 0.73
CA GLN A 347 20.49 -8.60 0.29
C GLN A 347 21.51 -7.50 0.03
N ALA A 348 21.13 -6.43 -0.70
CA ALA A 348 22.02 -5.32 -1.00
C ALA A 348 22.50 -4.59 0.26
N HIS A 349 21.59 -4.27 1.20
CA HIS A 349 21.96 -3.64 2.47
C HIS A 349 22.85 -4.55 3.31
N PHE A 350 22.51 -5.83 3.43
CA PHE A 350 23.28 -6.80 4.21
C PHE A 350 24.69 -6.96 3.65
N MET A 351 24.82 -7.20 2.34
CA MET A 351 26.10 -7.42 1.68
C MET A 351 26.99 -6.18 1.71
N ALA A 352 26.43 -4.99 1.62
CA ALA A 352 27.19 -3.74 1.77
C ALA A 352 27.82 -3.60 3.17
N GLN A 353 27.08 -3.94 4.22
CA GLN A 353 27.60 -3.92 5.59
C GLN A 353 28.65 -5.02 5.79
N VAL A 354 28.39 -6.24 5.30
CA VAL A 354 29.35 -7.34 5.35
C VAL A 354 30.65 -6.98 4.63
N PHE A 355 30.57 -6.33 3.47
CA PHE A 355 31.76 -5.89 2.73
C PHE A 355 32.57 -4.87 3.52
N ALA A 356 31.91 -3.95 4.22
CA ALA A 356 32.57 -2.97 5.06
C ALA A 356 33.31 -3.60 6.26
N GLU A 357 32.78 -4.67 6.84
CA GLU A 357 33.39 -5.35 8.00
C GLU A 357 34.51 -6.35 7.59
N SER A 358 34.31 -7.06 6.49
CA SER A 358 35.21 -8.13 6.04
C SER A 358 36.27 -7.66 5.04
N GLY A 359 36.08 -6.47 4.49
CA GLY A 359 36.94 -5.86 3.48
C GLY A 359 36.96 -6.62 2.16
N TYR A 360 37.79 -6.11 1.25
CA TYR A 360 37.92 -6.62 -0.12
C TYR A 360 38.42 -8.07 -0.21
N LEU A 361 39.17 -8.54 0.80
CA LEU A 361 39.67 -9.92 0.89
C LEU A 361 38.67 -10.91 1.52
N PHE A 362 37.51 -10.41 1.96
CA PHE A 362 36.48 -11.19 2.64
C PHE A 362 37.06 -11.98 3.84
N SER A 363 37.74 -11.25 4.73
CA SER A 363 38.48 -11.82 5.86
C SER A 363 37.57 -12.09 7.05
N PHE A 364 37.76 -13.24 7.71
CA PHE A 364 36.95 -13.65 8.89
C PHE A 364 37.67 -13.45 10.21
N ARG A 365 38.87 -12.86 10.18
CA ARG A 365 39.69 -12.65 11.36
C ARG A 365 40.51 -11.39 11.17
N GLU A 366 40.64 -10.63 12.23
CA GLU A 366 41.56 -9.49 12.27
C GLU A 366 43.01 -9.96 12.08
N ASN A 367 43.78 -9.25 11.25
CA ASN A 367 45.18 -9.58 10.94
C ASN A 367 46.14 -8.71 11.75
N ILE A 368 46.14 -8.89 13.08
CA ILE A 368 46.98 -8.11 14.00
C ILE A 368 48.48 -8.37 13.78
N ALA A 369 48.87 -9.56 13.34
CA ALA A 369 50.26 -9.87 13.05
C ALA A 369 50.89 -8.92 12.00
N ALA A 370 50.07 -8.42 11.07
CA ALA A 370 50.50 -7.51 10.02
C ALA A 370 50.56 -6.03 10.46
N TYR A 371 50.12 -5.69 11.68
CA TYR A 371 50.08 -4.30 12.12
C TYR A 371 51.50 -3.73 12.29
N THR A 372 51.72 -2.58 11.66
CA THR A 372 52.90 -1.75 11.86
C THR A 372 52.74 -0.83 13.07
N GLU A 373 53.81 -0.19 13.51
CA GLU A 373 53.76 0.86 14.55
C GLU A 373 52.68 1.89 14.23
N LYS A 374 52.61 2.35 12.98
CA LYS A 374 51.59 3.30 12.53
C LYS A 374 50.17 2.75 12.71
N ASN A 375 49.92 1.49 12.33
CA ASN A 375 48.59 0.89 12.48
C ASN A 375 48.16 0.83 13.94
N LEU A 376 49.08 0.52 14.86
CA LEU A 376 48.80 0.48 16.30
C LEU A 376 48.46 1.88 16.82
N LEU A 377 49.25 2.89 16.45
CA LEU A 377 49.02 4.28 16.85
C LEU A 377 47.71 4.85 16.30
N ASP A 378 47.33 4.49 15.08
CA ASP A 378 46.12 5.03 14.45
C ASP A 378 44.83 4.38 15.00
N ASN A 379 44.87 3.07 15.27
CA ASN A 379 43.64 2.29 15.48
C ASN A 379 43.43 1.81 16.92
N MET A 380 44.45 1.85 17.78
CA MET A 380 44.38 1.26 19.12
C MET A 380 44.65 2.29 20.22
N GLY A 381 43.61 2.58 21.01
CA GLY A 381 43.66 3.57 22.09
C GLY A 381 44.71 3.31 23.19
N TYR A 382 45.12 2.04 23.39
CA TYR A 382 46.24 1.70 24.27
C TYR A 382 47.56 2.27 23.74
N TYR A 383 47.89 1.97 22.48
CA TYR A 383 49.14 2.41 21.85
C TYR A 383 49.18 3.91 21.57
N GLN A 384 48.03 4.56 21.40
CA GLN A 384 47.94 6.02 21.39
C GLN A 384 48.51 6.67 22.66
N LYS A 385 48.31 6.01 23.82
CA LYS A 385 48.80 6.45 25.13
C LYS A 385 50.20 5.90 25.44
N ASN A 386 50.50 4.71 24.94
CA ASN A 386 51.76 3.98 25.18
C ASN A 386 52.58 3.88 23.89
N ARG A 387 52.94 5.03 23.31
CA ARG A 387 53.51 5.11 21.96
C ARG A 387 54.81 4.33 21.81
N ALA A 388 55.68 4.33 22.83
CA ALA A 388 56.95 3.62 22.79
C ALA A 388 56.76 2.09 22.63
N GLU A 389 55.71 1.53 23.22
CA GLU A 389 55.40 0.10 23.10
C GLU A 389 54.92 -0.28 21.69
N ALA A 390 54.34 0.65 20.93
CA ALA A 390 53.87 0.37 19.57
C ALA A 390 55.02 -0.08 18.67
N LYS A 391 56.18 0.58 18.77
CA LYS A 391 57.38 0.23 18.02
C LYS A 391 57.92 -1.15 18.41
N ILE A 392 57.95 -1.43 19.71
CA ILE A 392 58.46 -2.69 20.28
C ILE A 392 57.57 -3.86 19.85
N ASP A 393 56.26 -3.74 20.10
CA ASP A 393 55.32 -4.83 19.85
C ASP A 393 55.10 -5.06 18.35
N ALA A 394 55.17 -4.01 17.52
CA ALA A 394 55.12 -4.15 16.06
C ALA A 394 56.34 -4.90 15.49
N ALA A 395 57.49 -4.84 16.16
CA ALA A 395 58.74 -5.46 15.72
C ALA A 395 58.86 -6.95 16.09
N ILE A 396 57.92 -7.52 16.86
CA ILE A 396 57.91 -8.94 17.22
C ILE A 396 57.81 -9.79 15.94
N LYS A 397 58.81 -10.65 15.71
CA LYS A 397 58.90 -11.49 14.51
C LYS A 397 57.96 -12.70 14.54
N ASP A 398 57.80 -13.30 15.71
CA ASP A 398 56.85 -14.40 15.90
C ASP A 398 55.43 -13.84 15.81
N LYS A 399 54.69 -14.27 14.78
CA LYS A 399 53.35 -13.74 14.50
C LYS A 399 52.36 -14.06 15.62
N ALA A 400 52.40 -15.27 16.18
CA ALA A 400 51.46 -15.68 17.21
C ALA A 400 51.71 -14.93 18.53
N LEU A 401 52.98 -14.77 18.90
CA LEU A 401 53.38 -13.96 20.04
C LEU A 401 53.00 -12.49 19.83
N LYS A 402 53.28 -11.94 18.64
CA LYS A 402 52.92 -10.56 18.30
C LYS A 402 51.43 -10.29 18.48
N GLU A 403 50.58 -11.16 17.96
CA GLU A 403 49.13 -11.01 18.13
C GLU A 403 48.70 -11.12 19.59
N LYS A 404 49.19 -12.12 20.33
CA LYS A 404 48.88 -12.28 21.75
C LYS A 404 49.26 -11.03 22.55
N THR A 405 50.47 -10.53 22.36
CA THR A 405 50.97 -9.33 23.04
C THR A 405 50.11 -8.12 22.72
N ILE A 406 49.86 -7.85 21.42
CA ILE A 406 49.11 -6.68 21.00
C ILE A 406 47.66 -6.73 21.50
N CYS A 407 46.97 -7.87 21.31
CA CYS A 407 45.57 -8.00 21.68
C CYS A 407 45.36 -7.95 23.21
N ASN A 408 46.23 -8.61 23.99
CA ASN A 408 46.11 -8.59 25.46
C ASN A 408 46.41 -7.20 26.04
N LYS A 409 47.19 -6.36 25.36
CA LYS A 409 47.34 -4.96 25.74
C LYS A 409 46.15 -4.10 25.30
N ALA A 410 45.76 -4.17 24.03
CA ALA A 410 44.80 -3.25 23.43
C ALA A 410 43.32 -3.55 23.77
N TYR A 411 42.98 -4.82 24.02
CA TYR A 411 41.59 -5.26 24.15
C TYR A 411 41.16 -5.59 25.58
N MET A 412 42.07 -5.61 26.55
CA MET A 412 41.70 -5.81 27.96
C MET A 412 41.01 -4.58 28.56
N ASP A 413 39.98 -4.77 29.37
CA ASP A 413 39.15 -3.67 29.89
C ASP A 413 39.91 -2.75 30.84
N VAL A 414 40.95 -3.26 31.52
CA VAL A 414 41.84 -2.46 32.37
C VAL A 414 42.56 -1.36 31.58
N ASN A 415 42.74 -1.55 30.28
CA ASN A 415 43.43 -0.65 29.37
C ASN A 415 42.48 0.21 28.52
N ARG A 416 41.16 0.11 28.74
CA ARG A 416 40.13 0.75 27.91
C ARG A 416 39.27 1.72 28.73
N ALA A 417 38.85 2.81 28.08
CA ALA A 417 37.95 3.79 28.69
C ALA A 417 36.58 3.16 29.04
N LYS A 418 35.91 3.67 30.08
CA LYS A 418 34.65 3.12 30.62
C LYS A 418 33.58 2.83 29.56
N GLY A 419 33.39 3.71 28.58
CA GLY A 419 32.40 3.54 27.49
C GLY A 419 32.87 2.69 26.30
N ARG A 420 34.08 2.13 26.34
CA ARG A 420 34.68 1.32 25.26
C ARG A 420 35.07 -0.08 25.72
N LYS A 421 34.68 -0.47 26.93
CA LYS A 421 34.95 -1.79 27.51
C LYS A 421 34.30 -2.90 26.67
N LEU A 422 35.01 -4.01 26.58
CA LEU A 422 34.69 -5.19 25.77
C LEU A 422 34.30 -6.40 26.62
N GLY A 423 34.30 -6.24 27.96
CA GLY A 423 34.05 -7.31 28.91
C GLY A 423 35.25 -8.25 29.12
N ASN A 424 36.42 -7.88 28.60
CA ASN A 424 37.65 -8.67 28.70
C ASN A 424 38.29 -8.41 30.08
N VAL A 425 38.09 -9.36 31.00
CA VAL A 425 38.48 -9.22 32.41
C VAL A 425 39.33 -10.38 32.92
N ILE A 426 39.40 -11.49 32.16
CA ILE A 426 40.28 -12.62 32.46
C ILE A 426 41.56 -12.45 31.63
N ASP A 427 42.71 -12.73 32.23
CA ASP A 427 43.98 -12.65 31.50
C ASP A 427 43.94 -13.50 30.22
N GLY A 428 44.51 -12.97 29.14
CA GLY A 428 44.43 -13.58 27.81
C GLY A 428 43.12 -13.34 27.04
N ASP A 429 42.09 -12.74 27.64
CA ASP A 429 40.81 -12.46 26.96
C ASP A 429 40.96 -11.59 25.71
N GLY A 430 41.91 -10.64 25.76
CA GLY A 430 42.15 -9.73 24.64
C GLY A 430 42.45 -10.49 23.35
N TYR A 431 43.35 -11.47 23.40
CA TYR A 431 43.65 -12.35 22.27
C TYR A 431 42.56 -13.40 22.04
N LYS A 432 42.05 -14.03 23.11
CA LYS A 432 41.03 -15.08 23.00
C LYS A 432 39.80 -14.59 22.23
N TYR A 433 39.34 -13.36 22.48
CA TYR A 433 38.18 -12.74 21.82
C TYR A 433 38.58 -11.63 20.84
N ILE A 434 39.64 -11.85 20.05
CA ILE A 434 39.99 -11.04 18.88
C ILE A 434 38.82 -10.95 17.87
N GLY A 435 38.84 -9.94 17.00
CA GLY A 435 37.84 -9.75 15.95
C GLY A 435 37.72 -10.96 15.02
N ARG A 436 36.52 -11.56 14.96
CA ARG A 436 36.20 -12.70 14.08
C ARG A 436 34.83 -12.59 13.39
N GLY A 437 34.69 -13.33 12.29
CA GLY A 437 33.47 -13.47 11.52
C GLY A 437 33.13 -12.26 10.65
N LEU A 438 32.02 -12.35 9.92
CA LEU A 438 31.56 -11.28 9.02
C LEU A 438 31.03 -10.03 9.75
N LYS A 439 30.71 -10.13 11.05
CA LYS A 439 30.37 -8.96 11.88
C LYS A 439 31.56 -8.36 12.63
N GLN A 440 32.76 -8.96 12.52
CA GLN A 440 33.94 -8.63 13.32
C GLN A 440 33.59 -8.56 14.83
N LEU A 441 33.13 -9.69 15.39
CA LEU A 441 32.86 -9.82 16.81
C LEU A 441 34.16 -9.72 17.60
N THR A 442 34.27 -8.71 18.48
CA THR A 442 35.46 -8.47 19.31
C THR A 442 35.06 -8.32 20.77
N GLY A 443 35.75 -9.02 21.68
CA GLY A 443 35.55 -8.93 23.12
C GLY A 443 34.57 -9.93 23.71
N ARG A 444 34.88 -10.42 24.92
CA ARG A 444 34.10 -11.42 25.68
C ARG A 444 32.61 -11.06 25.74
N TYR A 445 32.27 -9.80 25.97
CA TYR A 445 30.87 -9.35 26.03
C TYR A 445 30.11 -9.69 24.75
N ASN A 446 30.69 -9.36 23.59
CA ASN A 446 30.05 -9.58 22.29
C ASN A 446 30.00 -11.07 21.93
N TYR A 447 31.05 -11.83 22.23
CA TYR A 447 31.04 -13.29 22.07
C TYR A 447 29.94 -13.93 22.94
N LYS A 448 29.78 -13.48 24.20
CA LYS A 448 28.73 -13.96 25.10
C LYS A 448 27.35 -13.68 24.53
N LYS A 449 27.12 -12.47 24.01
CA LYS A 449 25.85 -12.10 23.38
C LYS A 449 25.55 -12.93 22.13
N PHE A 450 26.55 -13.17 21.29
CA PHE A 450 26.41 -14.05 20.15
C PHE A 450 26.05 -15.48 20.58
N ASN A 451 26.78 -16.04 21.57
CA ASN A 451 26.54 -17.37 22.11
C ASN A 451 25.14 -17.53 22.73
N GLU A 452 24.65 -16.51 23.44
CA GLU A 452 23.29 -16.49 24.02
C GLU A 452 22.18 -16.43 22.95
N PHE A 453 22.44 -15.73 21.84
CA PHE A 453 21.43 -15.56 20.78
C PHE A 453 21.42 -16.72 19.79
N TYR A 454 22.57 -17.35 19.54
CA TYR A 454 22.75 -18.37 18.51
C TYR A 454 21.68 -19.49 18.54
N PRO A 455 21.34 -20.10 19.70
CA PRO A 455 20.36 -21.19 19.73
C PRO A 455 18.94 -20.76 19.34
N LYS A 456 18.63 -19.45 19.32
CA LYS A 456 17.34 -18.95 18.87
C LYS A 456 17.18 -19.03 17.35
N ALA A 457 18.29 -18.94 16.61
CA ALA A 457 18.31 -19.07 15.16
C ALA A 457 18.65 -20.49 14.70
N TRP A 458 19.46 -21.22 15.46
CA TRP A 458 19.83 -22.61 15.19
C TRP A 458 19.66 -23.50 16.43
N PRO A 459 18.41 -23.86 16.79
CA PRO A 459 18.12 -24.60 18.02
C PRO A 459 18.66 -26.03 18.04
N ASN A 460 18.98 -26.59 16.86
CA ASN A 460 19.44 -27.96 16.70
C ASN A 460 20.97 -28.10 16.77
N GLU A 461 21.69 -27.00 17.03
CA GLU A 461 23.15 -27.01 17.16
C GLU A 461 23.58 -26.66 18.59
N ASN A 462 24.28 -27.59 19.24
CA ASN A 462 24.84 -27.39 20.57
C ASN A 462 26.31 -26.98 20.47
N LEU A 463 26.57 -25.68 20.37
CA LEU A 463 27.91 -25.10 20.21
C LEU A 463 28.20 -24.10 21.33
N ASN A 464 29.46 -24.00 21.73
CA ASN A 464 29.93 -23.03 22.72
C ASN A 464 31.04 -22.15 22.13
N PHE A 465 30.67 -20.95 21.69
CA PHE A 465 31.56 -19.94 21.10
C PHE A 465 32.36 -19.15 22.15
N ILE A 466 32.06 -19.32 23.45
CA ILE A 466 32.89 -18.76 24.54
C ILE A 466 34.11 -19.65 24.80
N GLU A 467 33.89 -20.96 24.80
CA GLU A 467 34.97 -21.93 24.97
C GLU A 467 35.80 -22.05 23.69
N ASN A 468 35.14 -22.10 22.52
CA ASN A 468 35.74 -22.35 21.21
C ASN A 468 35.50 -21.16 20.24
N PRO A 469 36.06 -19.96 20.51
CA PRO A 469 35.82 -18.75 19.72
C PRO A 469 36.35 -18.86 18.28
N GLU A 470 37.33 -19.71 18.01
CA GLU A 470 37.91 -19.99 16.69
C GLU A 470 36.92 -20.67 15.74
N LEU A 471 35.83 -21.27 16.23
CA LEU A 471 34.73 -21.75 15.38
C LEU A 471 34.22 -20.64 14.46
N ILE A 472 34.21 -19.40 14.93
CA ILE A 472 33.74 -18.24 14.16
C ILE A 472 34.63 -17.94 12.93
N GLU A 473 35.86 -18.47 12.87
CA GLU A 473 36.72 -18.35 11.70
C GLU A 473 36.32 -19.31 10.57
N GLN A 474 35.46 -20.30 10.84
CA GLN A 474 34.93 -21.18 9.81
C GLN A 474 33.86 -20.44 8.99
N PRO A 475 33.79 -20.62 7.66
CA PRO A 475 32.93 -19.80 6.80
C PRO A 475 31.45 -19.81 7.20
N LYS A 476 30.93 -20.99 7.57
CA LYS A 476 29.56 -21.18 8.08
C LYS A 476 29.27 -20.26 9.26
N TYR A 477 30.05 -20.39 10.34
CA TYR A 477 29.82 -19.62 11.56
C TYR A 477 30.21 -18.13 11.41
N ALA A 478 31.18 -17.82 10.55
CA ALA A 478 31.52 -16.45 10.17
C ALA A 478 30.30 -15.72 9.60
N ALA A 479 29.58 -16.34 8.65
CA ALA A 479 28.35 -15.78 8.09
C ALA A 479 27.26 -15.58 9.16
N ARG A 480 27.12 -16.57 10.05
CA ARG A 480 26.13 -16.53 11.14
C ARG A 480 26.34 -15.38 12.11
N THR A 481 27.58 -14.88 12.30
CA THR A 481 27.80 -13.66 13.11
C THR A 481 27.07 -12.44 12.56
N ALA A 482 27.11 -12.24 11.24
CA ALA A 482 26.41 -11.15 10.57
C ALA A 482 24.90 -11.37 10.59
N LEU A 483 24.44 -12.60 10.36
CA LEU A 483 23.02 -12.97 10.42
C LEU A 483 22.41 -12.75 11.80
N VAL A 484 23.08 -13.20 12.87
CA VAL A 484 22.64 -12.98 14.25
C VAL A 484 22.51 -11.49 14.54
N TYR A 485 23.51 -10.69 14.14
CA TYR A 485 23.46 -9.26 14.37
C TYR A 485 22.32 -8.59 13.60
N TRP A 486 22.16 -8.96 12.32
CA TRP A 486 21.08 -8.51 11.44
C TRP A 486 19.70 -8.80 12.04
N LEU A 487 19.49 -10.01 12.53
CA LEU A 487 18.22 -10.46 13.11
C LEU A 487 17.95 -9.84 14.48
N ALA A 488 18.94 -9.89 15.39
CA ALA A 488 18.80 -9.41 16.76
C ALA A 488 18.50 -7.91 16.83
N ASN A 489 19.10 -7.12 15.93
CA ASN A 489 18.88 -5.67 15.85
C ASN A 489 17.77 -5.29 14.85
N LYS A 490 17.10 -6.28 14.25
CA LYS A 490 16.03 -6.10 13.26
C LYS A 490 16.40 -5.13 12.12
N LEU A 491 17.64 -5.24 11.63
CA LEU A 491 18.17 -4.30 10.62
C LEU A 491 17.41 -4.38 9.29
N TYR A 492 16.76 -5.51 9.01
CA TYR A 492 15.84 -5.68 7.89
C TYR A 492 14.69 -4.67 7.89
N ASN A 493 14.19 -4.24 9.06
CA ASN A 493 13.13 -3.22 9.13
C ASN A 493 13.60 -1.87 8.59
N TYR A 494 14.86 -1.49 8.88
CA TYR A 494 15.45 -0.28 8.32
C TYR A 494 15.68 -0.44 6.83
N ALA A 495 16.16 -1.61 6.38
CA ALA A 495 16.37 -1.88 4.95
C ALA A 495 15.08 -1.74 4.13
N ASP A 496 13.93 -2.10 4.70
CA ASP A 496 12.61 -1.96 4.07
C ASP A 496 12.15 -0.51 3.89
N GLU A 497 12.80 0.46 4.55
CA GLU A 497 12.52 1.88 4.35
C GLU A 497 12.98 2.40 2.97
N GLY A 498 13.87 1.68 2.27
CA GLY A 498 14.25 1.96 0.89
C GLY A 498 15.77 1.98 0.62
N PHE A 499 16.14 2.59 -0.51
CA PHE A 499 17.51 2.63 -1.04
C PHE A 499 18.22 3.98 -0.84
N THR A 500 17.70 4.85 0.03
CA THR A 500 18.32 6.16 0.26
C THR A 500 19.55 6.03 1.17
N TYR A 501 20.51 6.94 1.02
CA TYR A 501 21.66 7.00 1.93
C TYR A 501 21.27 7.22 3.39
N GLY A 502 20.15 7.91 3.66
CA GLY A 502 19.63 8.04 5.02
C GLY A 502 19.31 6.69 5.66
N VAL A 503 18.86 5.70 4.89
CA VAL A 503 18.63 4.32 5.37
C VAL A 503 19.97 3.61 5.61
N VAL A 504 20.92 3.72 4.66
CA VAL A 504 22.26 3.14 4.80
C VAL A 504 22.96 3.65 6.07
N ASP A 505 22.84 4.94 6.36
CA ASP A 505 23.42 5.56 7.56
C ASP A 505 22.80 5.02 8.85
N LYS A 506 21.46 4.83 8.89
CA LYS A 506 20.76 4.25 10.04
C LYS A 506 21.26 2.84 10.32
N ILE A 507 21.33 1.99 9.28
CA ILE A 507 21.84 0.62 9.39
C ILE A 507 23.31 0.64 9.83
N THR A 508 24.13 1.52 9.25
CA THR A 508 25.54 1.70 9.60
C THR A 508 25.73 2.06 11.06
N LYS A 509 24.96 3.01 11.60
CA LYS A 509 25.01 3.40 13.01
C LYS A 509 24.55 2.27 13.93
N GLY A 510 23.63 1.42 13.47
CA GLY A 510 23.30 0.16 14.13
C GLY A 510 24.55 -0.73 14.21
N VAL A 511 25.13 -1.09 13.07
CA VAL A 511 26.28 -2.01 12.94
C VAL A 511 27.56 -1.50 13.63
N ASN A 512 27.83 -0.21 13.51
CA ASN A 512 28.99 0.47 14.06
C ASN A 512 28.58 1.87 14.54
N ALA A 513 28.15 1.98 15.80
CA ALA A 513 27.75 3.24 16.42
C ALA A 513 28.85 4.32 16.43
N GLY A 514 30.13 3.92 16.30
CA GLY A 514 31.28 4.81 16.23
C GLY A 514 31.76 5.13 14.82
N ALA A 515 30.98 4.80 13.78
CA ALA A 515 31.39 5.03 12.39
C ALA A 515 31.68 6.52 12.14
N THR A 516 32.85 6.80 11.58
CA THR A 516 33.23 8.16 11.15
C THR A 516 32.48 8.55 9.88
N SER A 517 32.46 9.83 9.55
CA SER A 517 31.85 10.32 8.29
C SER A 517 32.43 9.59 7.07
N LYS A 518 33.74 9.29 7.08
CA LYS A 518 34.39 8.55 6.00
C LYS A 518 33.88 7.10 5.90
N MET A 519 33.76 6.41 7.03
CA MET A 519 33.20 5.04 7.05
C MET A 519 31.75 4.98 6.59
N ILE A 520 30.96 6.01 6.91
CA ILE A 520 29.57 6.12 6.44
C ILE A 520 29.54 6.31 4.92
N GLU A 521 30.37 7.19 4.38
CA GLU A 521 30.51 7.42 2.93
C GLU A 521 30.96 6.16 2.18
N ASP A 522 31.94 5.43 2.73
CA ASP A 522 32.39 4.17 2.16
C ASP A 522 31.26 3.14 2.11
N ARG A 523 30.45 3.03 3.18
CA ARG A 523 29.28 2.13 3.22
C ARG A 523 28.17 2.51 2.26
N ARG A 524 27.96 3.80 1.98
CA ARG A 524 27.05 4.24 0.90
C ARG A 524 27.55 3.76 -0.47
N SER A 525 28.86 3.91 -0.73
CA SER A 525 29.49 3.44 -1.96
C SER A 525 29.39 1.91 -2.10
N PHE A 526 29.59 1.17 -1.01
CA PHE A 526 29.40 -0.29 -1.00
C PHE A 526 27.95 -0.69 -1.19
N PHE A 527 27.00 0.10 -0.67
CA PHE A 527 25.59 -0.11 -0.92
C PHE A 527 25.24 0.09 -2.39
N ASP A 528 25.74 1.13 -3.06
CA ASP A 528 25.50 1.29 -4.50
C ASP A 528 26.09 0.15 -5.32
N LYS A 529 27.31 -0.29 -4.98
CA LYS A 529 27.92 -1.48 -5.59
C LYS A 529 27.03 -2.71 -5.40
N SER A 530 26.62 -2.97 -4.17
CA SER A 530 25.79 -4.14 -3.85
C SER A 530 24.42 -4.06 -4.49
N LYS A 531 23.80 -2.88 -4.51
CA LYS A 531 22.52 -2.64 -5.16
C LYS A 531 22.58 -3.01 -6.64
N ASN A 532 23.63 -2.63 -7.36
CA ASN A 532 23.78 -2.96 -8.78
C ASN A 532 24.04 -4.46 -9.04
N ILE A 533 24.65 -5.17 -8.08
CA ILE A 533 24.97 -6.61 -8.22
C ILE A 533 23.76 -7.48 -7.89
N PHE A 534 23.01 -7.09 -6.86
CA PHE A 534 21.92 -7.87 -6.26
C PHE A 534 20.55 -7.25 -6.56
N GLN A 535 20.36 -6.51 -7.67
CA GLN A 535 19.04 -6.00 -8.09
C GLN A 535 18.39 -6.88 -9.15
#